data_AF-A0A661LA70-F1
#
_entry.id   AF-A0A661LA70-F1
#
_cell.length_a   1.000
_cell.length_b   1.000
_cell.length_c   1.000
_cell.angle_alpha   90.00
_cell.angle_beta   90.00
_cell.angle_gamma   90.00
#
_symmetry.space_group_name_H-M   'P 1'
#
loop_
_entity.id
_entity.type
_entity.pdbx_description
1 polymer ?
#
loop_
_entity_poly.entity_id
_entity_poly.type
_entity_poly.pdbx_seq_one_letter_code
_entity_poly.pdbx_strand_id
1 'polypeptide(L)'
;VQCAGSRDPEHLPYCSSVCCLVSLKQATYVKEQDPEAVNYILYKDMRTLGQAEDFYRKAQLDGNVFIRGSVTSVGEQGGKLFVEADDELLGEKIKIEDLDLVVLAVGMVPSTQPEEIPKIPAPEGAEGADEEGMIEVAPDSGFYAKKALGLEYRQGPELPTLKYGFPDSHFICFPYETRRTGIYTAGCVRRPMETAKVVDDATGAAMKAIQCTEATAIGMAVHPRAGDMTYPEFNMQRCTQCKRCTEECPFGAINEDEKANPLPNPTRCRRCGVCMGACPERIISFKNYSVPMIGNMIKAIEVPEEDEEKPRVVALVCENDAYAALDMAGIRRLKISPYVRFIPVRCLGSVNLVWIADALSRGIDGILLMGCRYGDDYQCHFIKGSELANTRLTKVSETLDRLALESDRVRFVEVGIADYEKIPKIIDEFMETIEEVGPNPYKGW
;
A
#
# COMPACT_ATOMS: atom_id res chain seq x y z
N VAL A 1 23.04 23.12 -10.78
CA VAL A 1 22.99 21.67 -11.07
C VAL A 1 21.69 21.08 -10.53
N GLN A 2 20.80 20.57 -11.39
CA GLN A 2 19.58 19.90 -10.96
C GLN A 2 19.83 18.49 -10.44
N CYS A 3 18.90 17.98 -9.64
CA CYS A 3 18.91 16.62 -9.12
C CYS A 3 20.19 16.28 -8.35
N ALA A 4 20.78 17.25 -7.63
CA ALA A 4 21.99 17.02 -6.84
C ALA A 4 21.67 16.01 -5.71
N GLY A 5 22.16 14.78 -5.84
CA GLY A 5 21.84 13.66 -4.98
C GLY A 5 20.40 13.09 -5.13
N SER A 6 19.58 13.62 -6.04
CA SER A 6 18.20 13.15 -6.27
C SER A 6 18.08 12.39 -7.57
N ARG A 7 17.10 11.47 -7.65
CA ARG A 7 16.97 10.54 -8.78
C ARG A 7 18.28 9.78 -9.03
N ASP A 8 18.89 9.37 -7.93
CA ASP A 8 20.11 8.57 -7.86
C ASP A 8 19.78 7.31 -7.05
N PRO A 9 19.81 6.11 -7.66
CA PRO A 9 19.57 4.85 -6.97
C PRO A 9 20.44 4.65 -5.73
N GLU A 10 21.65 5.21 -5.72
CA GLU A 10 22.64 5.03 -4.64
C GLU A 10 22.56 6.12 -3.56
N HIS A 11 21.71 7.15 -3.73
CA HIS A 11 21.54 8.23 -2.75
C HIS A 11 20.07 8.54 -2.44
N LEU A 12 19.41 9.42 -3.20
CA LEU A 12 17.96 9.63 -3.10
C LEU A 12 17.31 9.11 -4.39
N PRO A 13 16.69 7.92 -4.38
CA PRO A 13 16.15 7.26 -5.59
C PRO A 13 14.85 7.90 -6.10
N TYR A 14 14.49 9.10 -5.63
CA TYR A 14 13.23 9.77 -5.93
C TYR A 14 13.45 11.23 -6.34
N CYS A 15 12.43 11.79 -6.97
CA CYS A 15 12.38 13.21 -7.32
C CYS A 15 11.82 14.02 -6.15
N SER A 16 12.46 15.12 -5.79
CA SER A 16 11.98 16.01 -4.72
C SER A 16 10.91 17.02 -5.15
N SER A 17 10.37 16.92 -6.37
CA SER A 17 9.26 17.72 -6.95
C SER A 17 9.49 19.24 -7.07
N VAL A 18 10.38 19.83 -6.28
CA VAL A 18 10.48 21.28 -6.07
C VAL A 18 11.76 21.91 -6.64
N CYS A 19 12.82 21.12 -6.80
CA CYS A 19 14.16 21.59 -7.18
C CYS A 19 14.18 22.34 -8.51
N CYS A 20 13.47 21.84 -9.53
CA CYS A 20 13.36 22.50 -10.84
C CYS A 20 12.77 23.91 -10.70
N LEU A 21 11.60 24.03 -10.05
CA LEU A 21 10.90 25.32 -9.90
C LEU A 21 11.67 26.31 -9.03
N VAL A 22 12.30 25.84 -7.95
CA VAL A 22 13.13 26.70 -7.10
C VAL A 22 14.33 27.24 -7.86
N SER A 23 14.94 26.42 -8.71
CA SER A 23 16.08 26.85 -9.52
C SER A 23 15.69 27.89 -10.57
N LEU A 24 14.54 27.69 -11.23
CA LEU A 24 13.99 28.69 -12.15
C LEU A 24 13.71 30.02 -11.42
N LYS A 25 13.09 29.96 -10.23
CA LYS A 25 12.85 31.13 -9.37
C LYS A 25 14.14 31.86 -9.02
N GLN A 26 15.16 31.13 -8.58
CA GLN A 26 16.44 31.74 -8.23
C GLN A 26 17.16 32.33 -9.44
N ALA A 27 17.12 31.67 -10.61
CA ALA A 27 17.68 32.22 -11.84
C ALA A 27 17.00 33.53 -12.26
N THR A 28 15.66 33.62 -12.13
CA THR A 28 14.94 34.89 -12.34
C THR A 28 15.39 35.97 -11.36
N TYR A 29 15.54 35.66 -10.06
CA TYR A 29 16.02 36.64 -9.08
C TYR A 29 17.41 37.18 -9.38
N VAL A 30 18.30 36.34 -9.92
CA VAL A 30 19.63 36.77 -10.35
C VAL A 30 19.51 37.71 -11.55
N LYS A 31 18.75 37.34 -12.58
CA LYS A 31 18.53 38.19 -13.76
C LYS A 31 17.86 39.53 -13.45
N GLU A 32 16.98 39.57 -12.46
CA GLU A 32 16.34 40.82 -12.00
C GLU A 32 17.32 41.77 -11.31
N GLN A 33 18.34 41.23 -10.65
CA GLN A 33 19.38 42.04 -9.97
C GLN A 33 20.54 42.40 -10.90
N ASP A 34 20.89 41.49 -11.81
CA ASP A 34 21.91 41.66 -12.82
C ASP A 34 21.46 41.05 -14.16
N PRO A 35 20.95 41.87 -15.09
CA PRO A 35 20.49 41.39 -16.40
C PRO A 35 21.59 40.71 -17.23
N GLU A 36 22.87 41.07 -17.01
CA GLU A 36 24.02 40.55 -17.73
C GLU A 36 24.52 39.21 -17.16
N ALA A 37 24.09 38.83 -15.94
CA ALA A 37 24.48 37.57 -15.32
C ALA A 37 24.10 36.36 -16.19
N VAL A 38 25.01 35.42 -16.38
CA VAL A 38 24.77 34.21 -17.18
C VAL A 38 24.45 33.03 -16.27
N ASN A 39 23.23 32.53 -16.36
CA ASN A 39 22.80 31.36 -15.59
C ASN A 39 22.83 30.10 -16.45
N TYR A 40 23.59 29.10 -16.01
CA TYR A 40 23.57 27.76 -16.59
C TYR A 40 22.75 26.81 -15.72
N ILE A 41 21.73 26.19 -16.31
CA ILE A 41 20.86 25.22 -15.64
C ILE A 41 21.07 23.86 -16.30
N LEU A 42 21.89 23.03 -15.66
CA LEU A 42 22.14 21.64 -16.06
C LEU A 42 21.08 20.71 -15.47
N TYR A 43 20.39 19.93 -16.31
CA TYR A 43 19.25 19.11 -15.91
C TYR A 43 19.13 17.79 -16.69
N LYS A 44 18.53 16.76 -16.06
CA LYS A 44 18.13 15.51 -16.74
C LYS A 44 16.77 15.68 -17.43
N ASP A 45 15.76 16.05 -16.65
CA ASP A 45 14.42 16.42 -17.12
C ASP A 45 13.93 17.64 -16.34
N MET A 46 13.28 18.57 -17.03
CA MET A 46 12.62 19.71 -16.39
C MET A 46 11.21 19.30 -15.96
N ARG A 47 10.93 19.36 -14.65
CA ARG A 47 9.64 18.95 -14.09
C ARG A 47 8.81 20.15 -13.65
N THR A 48 8.17 20.78 -14.63
CA THR A 48 7.33 21.98 -14.51
C THR A 48 5.87 21.66 -14.83
N LEU A 49 5.19 21.00 -13.89
CA LEU A 49 3.83 20.50 -14.12
C LEU A 49 2.78 21.62 -14.21
N GLY A 50 1.83 21.47 -15.13
CA GLY A 50 0.68 22.36 -15.27
C GLY A 50 1.08 23.79 -15.66
N GLN A 51 0.53 24.78 -14.95
CA GLN A 51 0.81 26.21 -15.21
C GLN A 51 2.29 26.59 -14.99
N ALA A 52 3.05 25.77 -14.28
CA ALA A 52 4.47 26.03 -14.05
C ALA A 52 5.32 25.92 -15.34
N GLU A 53 4.78 25.32 -16.40
CA GLU A 53 5.42 25.28 -17.72
C GLU A 53 5.58 26.67 -18.34
N ASP A 54 4.61 27.57 -18.12
CA ASP A 54 4.73 28.95 -18.60
C ASP A 54 5.87 29.70 -17.89
N PHE A 55 6.13 29.35 -16.63
CA PHE A 55 7.27 29.91 -15.89
C PHE A 55 8.61 29.39 -16.45
N TYR A 56 8.69 28.12 -16.83
CA TYR A 56 9.85 27.58 -17.53
C TYR A 56 10.09 28.28 -18.87
N ARG A 57 9.04 28.45 -19.67
CA ARG A 57 9.10 29.17 -20.95
C ARG A 57 9.59 30.60 -20.77
N LYS A 58 9.08 31.33 -19.77
CA LYS A 58 9.56 32.67 -19.43
C LYS A 58 11.05 32.64 -19.11
N ALA A 59 11.51 31.72 -18.26
CA ALA A 59 12.92 31.62 -17.90
C ALA A 59 13.82 31.33 -19.12
N GLN A 60 13.35 30.60 -20.12
CA GLN A 60 14.08 30.44 -21.39
C GLN A 60 14.20 31.76 -22.16
N LEU A 61 13.11 32.54 -22.22
CA LEU A 61 13.09 33.84 -22.89
C LEU A 61 13.95 34.90 -22.18
N ASP A 62 14.14 34.77 -20.87
CA ASP A 62 15.01 35.64 -20.06
C ASP A 62 16.52 35.40 -20.31
N GLY A 63 16.87 34.53 -21.27
CA GLY A 63 18.26 34.29 -21.68
C GLY A 63 19.06 33.35 -20.78
N ASN A 64 18.38 32.55 -19.95
CA ASN A 64 19.03 31.49 -19.18
C ASN A 64 19.43 30.33 -20.11
N VAL A 65 20.61 29.74 -19.88
CA VAL A 65 21.14 28.63 -20.69
C VAL A 65 20.74 27.31 -20.04
N PHE A 66 20.01 26.49 -20.79
CA PHE A 66 19.53 25.18 -20.33
C PHE A 66 20.30 24.06 -21.03
N ILE A 67 20.98 23.23 -20.24
CA ILE A 67 21.82 22.15 -20.74
C ILE A 67 21.22 20.84 -20.26
N ARG A 68 20.78 20.01 -21.20
CA ARG A 68 20.26 18.68 -20.88
C ARG A 68 21.43 17.70 -20.82
N GLY A 69 21.69 17.15 -19.65
CA GLY A 69 22.84 16.28 -19.47
C GLY A 69 23.02 15.77 -18.06
N SER A 70 24.00 14.88 -17.91
CA SER A 70 24.41 14.33 -16.64
C SER A 70 25.73 14.95 -16.21
N VAL A 71 25.75 15.55 -15.02
CA VAL A 71 26.97 16.12 -14.44
C VAL A 71 27.91 14.99 -14.01
N THR A 72 29.15 15.07 -14.44
CA THR A 72 30.20 14.08 -14.14
C THR A 72 31.12 14.56 -13.03
N SER A 73 31.48 15.85 -13.03
CA SER A 73 32.33 16.44 -12.00
C SER A 73 32.01 17.91 -11.75
N VAL A 74 32.24 18.34 -10.51
CA VAL A 74 32.27 19.75 -10.10
C VAL A 74 33.60 19.95 -9.40
N GLY A 75 34.33 20.99 -9.77
CA GLY A 75 35.65 21.24 -9.21
C GLY A 75 36.05 22.70 -9.26
N GLU A 76 37.28 22.94 -8.85
CA GLU A 76 37.90 24.26 -8.87
C GLU A 76 39.25 24.15 -9.60
N GLN A 77 39.52 25.08 -10.50
CA GLN A 77 40.78 25.18 -11.21
C GLN A 77 41.18 26.66 -11.32
N GLY A 78 42.38 27.00 -10.86
CA GLY A 78 42.89 28.38 -10.94
C GLY A 78 42.08 29.40 -10.14
N GLY A 79 41.40 29.00 -9.06
CA GLY A 79 40.56 29.89 -8.24
C GLY A 79 39.16 30.15 -8.81
N LYS A 80 38.78 29.45 -9.88
CA LYS A 80 37.44 29.50 -10.49
C LYS A 80 36.80 28.12 -10.50
N LEU A 81 35.48 28.09 -10.41
CA LEU A 81 34.72 26.84 -10.40
C LEU A 81 34.49 26.36 -11.84
N PHE A 82 34.39 25.05 -12.01
CA PHE A 82 33.97 24.43 -13.26
C PHE A 82 32.97 23.30 -13.03
N VAL A 83 32.20 23.00 -14.07
CA VAL A 83 31.29 21.84 -14.11
C VAL A 83 31.53 21.07 -15.41
N GLU A 84 31.81 19.76 -15.29
CA GLU A 84 31.83 18.84 -16.42
C GLU A 84 30.51 18.08 -16.51
N ALA A 85 30.01 17.92 -17.73
CA ALA A 85 28.78 17.17 -17.98
C ALA A 85 28.83 16.47 -19.35
N ASP A 86 28.10 15.37 -19.46
CA ASP A 86 27.78 14.76 -20.75
C ASP A 86 26.51 15.46 -21.30
N ASP A 87 26.64 16.24 -22.36
CA ASP A 87 25.53 16.92 -23.02
C ASP A 87 24.80 15.92 -23.93
N GLU A 88 23.54 15.62 -23.60
CA GLU A 88 22.73 14.63 -24.32
C GLU A 88 22.28 15.13 -25.70
N LEU A 89 22.16 16.44 -25.89
CA LEU A 89 21.69 17.04 -27.14
C LEU A 89 22.81 17.16 -28.17
N LEU A 90 24.03 17.47 -27.69
CA LEU A 90 25.22 17.56 -28.53
C LEU A 90 25.94 16.22 -28.68
N GLY A 91 25.74 15.29 -27.75
CA GLY A 91 26.40 13.97 -27.74
C GLY A 91 27.89 14.04 -27.39
N GLU A 92 28.33 15.09 -26.70
CA GLU A 92 29.71 15.32 -26.33
C GLU A 92 29.87 15.73 -24.86
N LYS A 93 31.10 15.60 -24.37
CA LYS A 93 31.47 16.11 -23.04
C LYS A 93 31.71 17.60 -23.12
N ILE A 94 31.03 18.33 -22.25
CA ILE A 94 31.23 19.77 -22.09
C ILE A 94 31.90 20.08 -20.76
N LYS A 95 32.68 21.15 -20.73
CA LYS A 95 33.24 21.73 -19.52
C LYS A 95 32.89 23.21 -19.49
N ILE A 96 32.11 23.61 -18.50
CA ILE A 96 31.74 25.01 -18.26
C ILE A 96 32.73 25.53 -17.24
N GLU A 97 33.61 26.43 -17.68
CA GLU A 97 34.69 27.02 -16.87
C GLU A 97 34.35 28.44 -16.41
N ASP A 98 35.22 29.02 -15.60
CA ASP A 98 35.13 30.41 -15.11
C ASP A 98 33.83 30.74 -14.37
N LEU A 99 33.23 29.75 -13.69
CA LEU A 99 32.02 29.95 -12.91
C LEU A 99 32.33 30.66 -11.58
N ASP A 100 31.56 31.70 -11.27
CA ASP A 100 31.66 32.40 -9.98
C ASP A 100 30.96 31.65 -8.84
N LEU A 101 29.92 30.88 -9.16
CA LEU A 101 29.15 30.10 -8.19
C LEU A 101 28.55 28.86 -8.84
N VAL A 102 28.64 27.73 -8.14
CA VAL A 102 27.90 26.51 -8.49
C VAL A 102 26.83 26.25 -7.43
N VAL A 103 25.56 26.27 -7.84
CA VAL A 103 24.42 25.98 -6.96
C VAL A 103 23.97 24.53 -7.16
N LEU A 104 23.99 23.74 -6.09
CA LEU A 104 23.47 22.38 -6.07
C LEU A 104 21.99 22.40 -5.65
N ALA A 105 21.09 22.01 -6.56
CA ALA A 105 19.67 21.89 -6.25
C ALA A 105 19.42 20.54 -5.55
N VAL A 106 19.70 20.52 -4.24
CA VAL A 106 19.60 19.34 -3.39
C VAL A 106 18.15 18.90 -3.15
N GLY A 107 17.98 17.61 -2.87
CA GLY A 107 16.68 17.01 -2.60
C GLY A 107 16.14 17.28 -1.20
N MET A 108 14.87 16.94 -0.99
CA MET A 108 14.22 16.88 0.32
C MET A 108 14.28 15.47 0.88
N VAL A 109 14.63 15.35 2.15
CA VAL A 109 14.63 14.10 2.94
C VAL A 109 13.63 14.21 4.09
N PRO A 110 13.07 13.10 4.61
CA PRO A 110 12.18 13.16 5.75
C PRO A 110 12.93 13.65 7.00
N SER A 111 12.41 14.66 7.68
CA SER A 111 12.97 15.13 8.95
C SER A 111 12.88 14.08 10.08
N THR A 112 12.02 13.08 9.89
CA THR A 112 11.85 11.93 10.80
C THR A 112 12.83 10.81 10.53
N GLN A 113 13.65 10.89 9.47
CA GLN A 113 14.63 9.85 9.17
C GLN A 113 15.63 9.72 10.34
N PRO A 114 15.80 8.52 10.91
CA PRO A 114 16.74 8.32 12.00
C PRO A 114 18.18 8.39 11.46
N GLU A 115 19.12 8.83 12.30
CA GLU A 115 20.55 8.92 11.94
C GLU A 115 21.19 7.53 11.82
N GLU A 116 20.76 6.61 12.68
CA GLU A 116 21.12 5.20 12.66
C GLU A 116 19.84 4.37 12.58
N ILE A 117 19.89 3.22 11.90
CA ILE A 117 18.73 2.33 11.81
C ILE A 117 18.38 1.82 13.22
N PRO A 118 17.16 2.08 13.72
CA PRO A 118 16.79 1.64 15.06
C PRO A 118 16.79 0.11 15.14
N LYS A 119 17.20 -0.41 16.29
CA LYS A 119 17.14 -1.84 16.60
C LYS A 119 16.07 -2.11 17.66
N ILE A 120 15.36 -3.23 17.53
CA ILE A 120 14.37 -3.72 18.50
C ILE A 120 14.70 -5.15 18.91
N PRO A 121 14.21 -5.64 20.08
CA PRO A 121 14.33 -7.04 20.42
C PRO A 121 13.74 -7.92 19.31
N ALA A 122 14.52 -8.90 18.86
CA ALA A 122 14.13 -9.78 17.78
C ALA A 122 12.86 -10.58 18.17
N PRO A 123 11.84 -10.63 17.30
CA PRO A 123 10.73 -11.55 17.48
C PRO A 123 11.23 -13.00 17.61
N GLU A 124 10.51 -13.81 18.36
CA GLU A 124 10.86 -15.22 18.56
C GLU A 124 10.93 -15.95 17.20
N GLY A 125 12.08 -16.54 16.89
CA GLY A 125 12.34 -17.21 15.62
C GLY A 125 12.72 -16.31 14.45
N ALA A 126 12.99 -15.01 14.67
CA ALA A 126 13.49 -14.13 13.62
C ALA A 126 14.95 -14.46 13.26
N GLU A 127 15.21 -14.63 11.96
CA GLU A 127 16.57 -14.73 11.42
C GLU A 127 17.22 -13.35 11.37
N GLY A 128 18.52 -13.26 11.63
CA GLY A 128 19.29 -12.00 11.52
C GLY A 128 19.33 -11.14 12.78
N ALA A 129 19.00 -11.70 13.95
CA ALA A 129 19.28 -11.05 15.23
C ALA A 129 20.80 -10.98 15.50
N ASP A 130 21.28 -9.87 16.06
CA ASP A 130 22.66 -9.73 16.51
C ASP A 130 22.92 -10.48 17.83
N GLU A 131 24.17 -10.43 18.31
CA GLU A 131 24.59 -11.11 19.55
C GLU A 131 23.82 -10.66 20.80
N GLU A 132 23.23 -9.45 20.76
CA GLU A 132 22.40 -8.89 21.83
C GLU A 132 20.92 -9.29 21.69
N GLY A 133 20.57 -10.10 20.67
CA GLY A 133 19.21 -10.51 20.37
C GLY A 133 18.37 -9.39 19.76
N MET A 134 18.99 -8.40 19.13
CA MET A 134 18.34 -7.25 18.52
C MET A 134 18.31 -7.38 16.99
N ILE A 135 17.29 -6.82 16.36
CA ILE A 135 17.14 -6.79 14.89
C ILE A 135 16.89 -5.36 14.41
N GLU A 136 17.50 -5.01 13.28
CA GLU A 136 17.25 -3.73 12.60
C GLU A 136 15.80 -3.66 12.11
N VAL A 137 15.16 -2.52 12.33
CA VAL A 137 13.77 -2.34 11.94
C VAL A 137 13.64 -2.02 10.45
N ALA A 138 12.64 -2.62 9.81
CA ALA A 138 12.33 -2.34 8.41
C ALA A 138 11.98 -0.85 8.22
N PRO A 139 12.37 -0.22 7.10
CA PRO A 139 12.10 1.19 6.82
C PRO A 139 10.62 1.59 6.84
N ASP A 140 9.72 0.66 6.48
CA ASP A 140 8.26 0.87 6.44
C ASP A 140 7.57 0.61 7.80
N SER A 141 8.33 0.34 8.86
CA SER A 141 7.81 0.09 10.20
C SER A 141 7.51 1.39 10.97
N GLY A 142 6.61 1.31 11.95
CA GLY A 142 6.39 2.42 12.91
C GLY A 142 7.52 2.57 13.93
N PHE A 143 8.60 1.81 13.79
CA PHE A 143 9.82 1.94 14.58
C PHE A 143 10.93 2.68 13.82
N TYR A 144 10.78 2.90 12.52
CA TYR A 144 11.77 3.58 11.66
C TYR A 144 11.53 5.09 11.63
N ALA A 145 11.75 5.76 12.77
CA ALA A 145 11.68 7.21 12.85
C ALA A 145 12.40 7.75 14.10
N LYS A 146 12.84 9.01 14.02
CA LYS A 146 13.20 9.79 15.21
C LYS A 146 11.99 9.85 16.14
N LYS A 147 12.20 9.53 17.41
CA LYS A 147 11.14 9.45 18.42
C LYS A 147 10.49 10.83 18.59
N ALA A 148 9.24 10.96 18.19
CA ALA A 148 8.51 12.23 18.15
C ALA A 148 7.10 12.11 18.75
N LEU A 149 6.35 11.06 18.39
CA LEU A 149 4.98 10.86 18.85
C LEU A 149 4.89 9.98 20.09
N GLY A 150 5.74 8.95 20.21
CA GLY A 150 5.75 8.08 21.41
C GLY A 150 4.46 7.27 21.61
N LEU A 151 3.83 6.79 20.53
CA LEU A 151 2.55 6.08 20.58
C LEU A 151 2.67 4.65 21.16
N GLU A 152 1.57 4.13 21.69
CA GLU A 152 1.51 2.78 22.31
C GLU A 152 0.98 1.70 21.33
N TYR A 153 1.42 1.74 20.08
CA TYR A 153 1.04 0.72 19.10
C TYR A 153 2.06 -0.41 19.09
N ARG A 154 1.57 -1.66 18.96
CA ARG A 154 2.42 -2.83 18.74
C ARG A 154 3.39 -2.65 17.55
N GLN A 155 2.95 -2.01 16.47
CA GLN A 155 3.71 -1.78 15.24
C GLN A 155 4.70 -0.60 15.34
N GLY A 156 4.84 -0.02 16.52
CA GLY A 156 5.84 1.00 16.82
C GLY A 156 5.27 2.36 17.20
N PRO A 157 6.07 3.19 17.86
CA PRO A 157 5.63 4.43 18.48
C PRO A 157 5.41 5.59 17.51
N GLU A 158 5.78 5.43 16.24
CA GLU A 158 5.69 6.50 15.25
C GLU A 158 4.68 6.16 14.14
N LEU A 159 4.56 7.09 13.19
CA LEU A 159 3.82 6.86 11.95
C LEU A 159 4.58 5.87 11.07
N PRO A 160 3.98 4.73 10.69
CA PRO A 160 4.61 3.82 9.75
C PRO A 160 4.83 4.53 8.42
N THR A 161 6.01 4.34 7.84
CA THR A 161 6.32 4.85 6.50
C THR A 161 5.90 3.80 5.46
N LEU A 162 5.85 4.20 4.19
CA LEU A 162 5.66 3.23 3.10
C LEU A 162 6.87 3.20 2.18
N LYS A 163 7.35 4.38 1.79
CA LYS A 163 8.46 4.51 0.85
C LYS A 163 9.33 5.68 1.26
N TYR A 164 10.64 5.48 1.15
CA TYR A 164 11.65 6.52 1.33
C TYR A 164 11.62 7.24 2.69
N GLY A 165 11.07 6.60 3.74
CA GLY A 165 11.01 7.16 5.09
C GLY A 165 9.91 8.20 5.31
N PHE A 166 8.99 8.40 4.35
CA PHE A 166 7.87 9.31 4.54
C PHE A 166 6.57 8.58 4.97
N PRO A 167 5.84 9.10 5.99
CA PRO A 167 4.53 8.61 6.41
C PRO A 167 3.40 9.04 5.45
N ASP A 168 3.54 8.70 4.17
CA ASP A 168 2.47 8.79 3.17
C ASP A 168 1.59 7.53 3.24
N SER A 169 0.28 7.64 3.02
CA SER A 169 -0.57 6.47 2.78
C SER A 169 -0.35 5.87 1.41
N HIS A 170 0.14 6.65 0.42
CA HIS A 170 0.25 6.24 -0.99
C HIS A 170 -1.04 5.67 -1.61
N PHE A 171 -2.18 5.73 -0.90
CA PHE A 171 -3.41 5.07 -1.30
C PHE A 171 -4.37 6.09 -1.86
N ILE A 172 -4.81 5.84 -3.10
CA ILE A 172 -5.56 6.80 -3.89
C ILE A 172 -6.88 7.25 -3.25
N CYS A 173 -7.56 6.36 -2.51
CA CYS A 173 -8.81 6.71 -1.84
C CYS A 173 -8.61 7.44 -0.49
N PHE A 174 -7.41 7.36 0.10
CA PHE A 174 -7.10 8.02 1.39
C PHE A 174 -5.86 8.92 1.28
N PRO A 175 -5.86 9.89 0.34
CA PRO A 175 -4.67 10.65 -0.01
C PRO A 175 -4.25 11.67 1.06
N TYR A 176 -5.00 11.82 2.16
CA TYR A 176 -4.71 12.72 3.29
C TYR A 176 -4.68 12.00 4.64
N GLU A 177 -4.73 10.67 4.66
CA GLU A 177 -4.71 9.89 5.88
C GLU A 177 -3.33 9.31 6.17
N THR A 178 -3.06 9.01 7.44
CA THR A 178 -1.97 8.11 7.81
C THR A 178 -2.51 6.71 8.10
N ARG A 179 -1.59 5.77 8.37
CA ARG A 179 -1.93 4.43 8.84
C ARG A 179 -2.42 4.40 10.30
N ARG A 180 -2.33 5.54 11.02
CA ARG A 180 -2.83 5.70 12.38
C ARG A 180 -4.14 6.50 12.35
N THR A 181 -5.24 5.83 12.67
CA THR A 181 -6.57 6.48 12.72
C THR A 181 -6.55 7.68 13.66
N GLY A 182 -7.06 8.82 13.19
CA GLY A 182 -7.11 10.08 13.95
C GLY A 182 -5.81 10.87 14.02
N ILE A 183 -4.71 10.38 13.42
CA ILE A 183 -3.45 11.12 13.31
C ILE A 183 -3.22 11.46 11.84
N TYR A 184 -3.09 12.75 11.54
CA TYR A 184 -2.95 13.27 10.19
C TYR A 184 -1.63 14.02 10.06
N THR A 185 -1.07 14.01 8.85
CA THR A 185 0.17 14.68 8.49
C THR A 185 -0.11 15.73 7.43
N ALA A 186 0.66 16.82 7.44
CA ALA A 186 0.47 17.94 6.51
C ALA A 186 1.81 18.48 6.01
N GLY A 187 1.89 18.73 4.70
CA GLY A 187 3.05 19.30 4.04
C GLY A 187 4.19 18.30 3.83
N CYS A 188 5.42 18.82 3.79
CA CYS A 188 6.61 18.07 3.40
C CYS A 188 6.97 16.89 4.30
N VAL A 189 6.33 16.76 5.47
CA VAL A 189 6.46 15.56 6.31
C VAL A 189 5.98 14.30 5.60
N ARG A 190 5.06 14.41 4.63
CA ARG A 190 4.50 13.26 3.90
C ARG A 190 5.23 12.88 2.63
N ARG A 191 5.83 13.86 1.97
CA ARG A 191 6.56 13.72 0.71
C ARG A 191 7.11 15.07 0.30
N PRO A 192 8.13 15.13 -0.56
CA PRO A 192 8.57 16.38 -1.15
C PRO A 192 7.45 17.07 -1.93
N MET A 193 7.19 18.35 -1.63
CA MET A 193 6.15 19.14 -2.30
C MET A 193 6.44 20.64 -2.23
N GLU A 194 5.89 21.37 -3.19
CA GLU A 194 5.92 22.83 -3.28
C GLU A 194 4.84 23.50 -2.44
N THR A 195 5.02 24.79 -2.14
CA THR A 195 4.15 25.55 -1.22
C THR A 195 2.66 25.48 -1.58
N ALA A 196 2.29 25.56 -2.87
CA ALA A 196 0.89 25.46 -3.27
C ALA A 196 0.28 24.10 -2.90
N LYS A 197 0.99 23.00 -3.19
CA LYS A 197 0.56 21.65 -2.78
C LYS A 197 0.56 21.46 -1.27
N VAL A 198 1.45 22.13 -0.53
CA VAL A 198 1.42 22.11 0.94
C VAL A 198 0.10 22.69 1.45
N VAL A 199 -0.42 23.76 0.84
CA VAL A 199 -1.69 24.36 1.23
C VAL A 199 -2.85 23.38 0.99
N ASP A 200 -2.89 22.74 -0.18
CA ASP A 200 -3.92 21.74 -0.50
C ASP A 200 -3.84 20.52 0.43
N ASP A 201 -2.62 20.03 0.69
CA ASP A 201 -2.38 18.90 1.59
C ASP A 201 -2.78 19.21 3.03
N ALA A 202 -2.40 20.38 3.55
CA ALA A 202 -2.79 20.85 4.87
C ALA A 202 -4.31 21.03 4.99
N THR A 203 -4.95 21.54 3.94
CA THR A 203 -6.41 21.67 3.88
C THR A 203 -7.07 20.29 3.93
N GLY A 204 -6.59 19.33 3.14
CA GLY A 204 -7.06 17.95 3.17
C GLY A 204 -6.91 17.30 4.54
N ALA A 205 -5.74 17.45 5.17
CA ALA A 205 -5.48 16.95 6.52
C ALA A 205 -6.43 17.57 7.57
N ALA A 206 -6.67 18.88 7.51
CA ALA A 206 -7.60 19.57 8.39
C ALA A 206 -9.05 19.06 8.20
N MET A 207 -9.49 18.89 6.95
CA MET A 207 -10.81 18.33 6.64
C MET A 207 -10.97 16.89 7.14
N LYS A 208 -9.91 16.07 7.05
CA LYS A 208 -9.91 14.72 7.62
C LYS A 208 -9.96 14.73 9.15
N ALA A 209 -9.26 15.66 9.79
CA ALA A 209 -9.34 15.84 11.25
C ALA A 209 -10.76 16.22 11.69
N ILE A 210 -11.40 17.19 11.01
CA ILE A 210 -12.80 17.56 11.26
C ILE A 210 -13.71 16.35 11.08
N GLN A 211 -13.61 15.65 9.95
CA GLN A 211 -14.39 14.43 9.71
C GLN A 211 -14.21 13.41 10.83
N CYS A 212 -12.99 13.26 11.35
CA CYS A 212 -12.71 12.33 12.44
C CYS A 212 -13.44 12.71 13.73
N THR A 213 -13.40 13.98 14.11
CA THR A 213 -14.11 14.50 15.28
C THR A 213 -15.61 14.34 15.13
N GLU A 214 -16.18 14.74 13.98
CA GLU A 214 -17.61 14.64 13.68
C GLU A 214 -18.09 13.18 13.68
N ALA A 215 -17.36 12.28 13.01
CA ALA A 215 -17.71 10.87 12.98
C ALA A 215 -17.63 10.24 14.39
N THR A 216 -16.61 10.59 15.17
CA THR A 216 -16.46 10.11 16.55
C THR A 216 -17.63 10.55 17.42
N ALA A 217 -18.11 11.80 17.27
CA ALA A 217 -19.23 12.34 18.02
C ALA A 217 -20.54 11.54 17.85
N ILE A 218 -20.71 10.87 16.71
CA ILE A 218 -21.87 10.02 16.40
C ILE A 218 -21.56 8.52 16.39
N GLY A 219 -20.38 8.10 16.88
CA GLY A 219 -19.98 6.69 16.94
C GLY A 219 -19.70 6.03 15.58
N MET A 220 -19.48 6.82 14.54
CA MET A 220 -19.23 6.38 13.18
C MET A 220 -17.73 6.17 12.92
N ALA A 221 -17.36 5.19 12.10
CA ALA A 221 -15.97 5.03 11.67
C ALA A 221 -15.60 6.00 10.54
N VAL A 222 -14.34 6.39 10.44
CA VAL A 222 -13.82 7.35 9.45
C VAL A 222 -13.27 6.71 8.17
N HIS A 223 -13.16 5.39 8.18
CA HIS A 223 -12.60 4.56 7.11
C HIS A 223 -13.72 3.73 6.47
N PRO A 224 -13.46 2.90 5.42
CA PRO A 224 -14.49 2.06 4.82
C PRO A 224 -15.30 1.33 5.86
N ARG A 225 -16.59 1.15 5.57
CA ARG A 225 -17.58 0.64 6.52
C ARG A 225 -17.90 1.61 7.67
N ALA A 226 -18.00 2.91 7.36
CA ALA A 226 -18.37 3.97 8.29
C ALA A 226 -19.62 3.63 9.13
N GLY A 227 -20.67 3.15 8.47
CA GLY A 227 -21.95 2.76 9.10
C GLY A 227 -21.95 1.42 9.85
N ASP A 228 -20.82 0.71 9.95
CA ASP A 228 -20.84 -0.68 10.42
C ASP A 228 -21.12 -0.87 11.92
N MET A 229 -20.84 0.03 12.86
CA MET A 229 -21.08 -0.11 14.32
C MET A 229 -20.54 -1.36 15.05
N THR A 230 -20.12 -2.44 14.38
CA THR A 230 -19.62 -3.65 15.03
C THR A 230 -18.11 -3.60 15.25
N TYR A 231 -17.67 -4.31 16.28
CA TYR A 231 -16.28 -4.44 16.68
C TYR A 231 -15.94 -5.92 16.88
N PRO A 232 -14.65 -6.31 16.83
CA PRO A 232 -14.26 -7.69 17.11
C PRO A 232 -14.59 -8.05 18.56
N GLU A 233 -15.35 -9.13 18.74
CA GLU A 233 -15.67 -9.77 20.02
C GLU A 233 -14.86 -11.07 20.13
N PHE A 234 -14.33 -11.35 21.32
CA PHE A 234 -13.37 -12.43 21.56
C PHE A 234 -13.95 -13.45 22.53
N ASN A 235 -14.03 -14.72 22.12
CA ASN A 235 -14.28 -15.83 23.04
C ASN A 235 -12.97 -16.28 23.70
N MET A 236 -12.62 -15.62 24.81
CA MET A 236 -11.34 -15.80 25.48
C MET A 236 -11.11 -17.20 26.07
N GLN A 237 -12.15 -18.03 26.23
CA GLN A 237 -12.00 -19.40 26.74
C GLN A 237 -11.17 -20.30 25.82
N ARG A 238 -11.08 -19.95 24.53
CA ARG A 238 -10.36 -20.71 23.50
C ARG A 238 -9.11 -19.98 23.00
N CYS A 239 -8.72 -18.88 23.62
CA CYS A 239 -7.52 -18.16 23.22
C CYS A 239 -6.28 -18.97 23.59
N THR A 240 -5.41 -19.20 22.60
CA THR A 240 -4.11 -19.87 22.77
C THR A 240 -2.93 -18.89 22.82
N GLN A 241 -3.20 -17.58 22.87
CA GLN A 241 -2.17 -16.53 22.92
C GLN A 241 -1.15 -16.60 21.76
N CYS A 242 -1.56 -17.14 20.60
CA CYS A 242 -0.69 -17.29 19.43
C CYS A 242 -0.30 -15.97 18.72
N LYS A 243 -0.76 -14.81 19.19
CA LYS A 243 -0.46 -13.45 18.69
C LYS A 243 -0.76 -13.13 17.21
N ARG A 244 -1.22 -14.08 16.40
CA ARG A 244 -1.56 -13.82 14.98
C ARG A 244 -2.51 -12.64 14.77
N CYS A 245 -3.52 -12.49 15.66
CA CYS A 245 -4.48 -11.40 15.54
C CYS A 245 -3.90 -10.01 15.86
N THR A 246 -2.87 -9.91 16.71
CA THR A 246 -2.20 -8.66 17.08
C THR A 246 -1.12 -8.30 16.05
N GLU A 247 -0.40 -9.30 15.53
CA GLU A 247 0.65 -9.14 14.53
C GLU A 247 0.11 -8.83 13.15
N GLU A 248 -0.90 -9.57 12.70
CA GLU A 248 -1.44 -9.41 11.34
C GLU A 248 -2.38 -8.21 11.23
N CYS A 249 -2.69 -7.49 12.33
CA CYS A 249 -3.50 -6.28 12.28
C CYS A 249 -2.74 -5.12 11.60
N PRO A 250 -3.14 -4.65 10.41
CA PRO A 250 -2.36 -3.64 9.67
C PRO A 250 -2.33 -2.24 10.34
N PHE A 251 -3.21 -2.04 11.31
CA PHE A 251 -3.49 -0.76 11.97
C PHE A 251 -3.10 -0.73 13.45
N GLY A 252 -2.70 -1.86 14.03
CA GLY A 252 -2.41 -1.94 15.46
C GLY A 252 -3.60 -1.69 16.36
N ALA A 253 -4.75 -2.21 15.95
CA ALA A 253 -5.97 -2.10 16.72
C ALA A 253 -6.06 -3.13 17.86
N ILE A 254 -5.10 -4.05 17.98
CA ILE A 254 -5.08 -5.07 19.02
C ILE A 254 -3.64 -5.16 19.55
N ASN A 255 -3.46 -4.82 20.82
CA ASN A 255 -2.22 -5.01 21.57
C ASN A 255 -2.33 -6.31 22.38
N GLU A 256 -1.38 -6.53 23.29
CA GLU A 256 -1.36 -7.63 24.24
C GLU A 256 -1.44 -7.10 25.68
N ASP A 257 -2.14 -7.84 26.56
CA ASP A 257 -2.00 -7.67 28.02
C ASP A 257 -0.75 -8.39 28.56
N GLU A 258 -0.51 -8.32 29.87
CA GLU A 258 0.63 -8.98 30.54
C GLU A 258 0.66 -10.51 30.36
N LYS A 259 -0.47 -11.13 30.02
CA LYS A 259 -0.63 -12.57 29.78
C LYS A 259 -0.65 -12.91 28.28
N ALA A 260 -0.24 -11.98 27.43
CA ALA A 260 -0.30 -12.10 25.97
C ALA A 260 -1.71 -12.28 25.39
N ASN A 261 -2.77 -11.95 26.13
CA ASN A 261 -4.12 -11.95 25.59
C ASN A 261 -4.33 -10.73 24.69
N PRO A 262 -5.11 -10.86 23.60
CA PRO A 262 -5.46 -9.71 22.77
C PRO A 262 -6.22 -8.65 23.56
N LEU A 263 -5.70 -7.43 23.55
CA LEU A 263 -6.28 -6.23 24.11
C LEU A 263 -6.74 -5.30 22.97
N PRO A 264 -8.02 -5.36 22.56
CA PRO A 264 -8.52 -4.56 21.44
C PRO A 264 -8.65 -3.08 21.81
N ASN A 265 -8.34 -2.21 20.86
CA ASN A 265 -8.55 -0.78 20.92
C ASN A 265 -9.57 -0.36 19.84
N PRO A 266 -10.84 -0.15 20.21
CA PRO A 266 -11.91 0.13 19.26
C PRO A 266 -11.69 1.39 18.41
N THR A 267 -11.02 2.42 18.94
CA THR A 267 -10.82 3.68 18.20
C THR A 267 -9.77 3.56 17.08
N ARG A 268 -8.93 2.53 17.14
CA ARG A 268 -7.96 2.17 16.10
C ARG A 268 -8.54 1.22 15.04
N CYS A 269 -9.62 0.53 15.36
CA CYS A 269 -10.17 -0.55 14.53
C CYS A 269 -10.83 -0.01 13.25
N ARG A 270 -10.41 -0.53 12.10
CA ARG A 270 -11.03 -0.23 10.79
C ARG A 270 -12.05 -1.29 10.32
N ARG A 271 -12.47 -2.19 11.22
CA ARG A 271 -13.52 -3.20 10.99
C ARG A 271 -13.30 -4.13 9.78
N CYS A 272 -12.05 -4.30 9.34
CA CYS A 272 -11.70 -5.09 8.15
C CYS A 272 -11.86 -6.61 8.32
N GLY A 273 -11.87 -7.11 9.56
CA GLY A 273 -11.98 -8.54 9.85
C GLY A 273 -10.67 -9.34 9.72
N VAL A 274 -9.52 -8.70 9.49
CA VAL A 274 -8.22 -9.40 9.33
C VAL A 274 -7.87 -10.27 10.56
N CYS A 275 -8.15 -9.78 11.77
CA CYS A 275 -7.95 -10.54 13.00
C CYS A 275 -8.80 -11.82 13.06
N MET A 276 -10.03 -11.78 12.56
CA MET A 276 -10.91 -12.95 12.44
C MET A 276 -10.35 -13.97 11.46
N GLY A 277 -9.87 -13.52 10.30
CA GLY A 277 -9.21 -14.39 9.32
C GLY A 277 -7.91 -15.01 9.85
N ALA A 278 -7.16 -14.26 10.66
CA ALA A 278 -5.90 -14.70 11.25
C ALA A 278 -6.05 -15.74 12.37
N CYS A 279 -7.18 -15.74 13.08
CA CYS A 279 -7.36 -16.56 14.28
C CYS A 279 -7.60 -18.04 13.92
N PRO A 280 -6.66 -18.96 14.24
CA PRO A 280 -6.85 -20.39 13.96
C PRO A 280 -7.96 -20.99 14.84
N GLU A 281 -8.07 -20.52 16.08
CA GLU A 281 -9.11 -20.95 17.02
C GLU A 281 -10.50 -20.36 16.73
N ARG A 282 -10.59 -19.41 15.79
CA ARG A 282 -11.85 -18.77 15.39
C ARG A 282 -12.60 -18.15 16.58
N ILE A 283 -11.87 -17.55 17.52
CA ILE A 283 -12.46 -16.92 18.71
C ILE A 283 -12.99 -15.51 18.45
N ILE A 284 -12.62 -14.92 17.32
CA ILE A 284 -12.91 -13.53 16.98
C ILE A 284 -14.10 -13.49 16.04
N SER A 285 -15.08 -12.65 16.32
CA SER A 285 -16.25 -12.45 15.47
C SER A 285 -16.74 -11.00 15.54
N PHE A 286 -17.57 -10.60 14.58
CA PHE A 286 -18.34 -9.37 14.65
C PHE A 286 -19.83 -9.74 14.66
N LYS A 287 -20.66 -8.92 15.31
CA LYS A 287 -22.10 -9.20 15.44
C LYS A 287 -22.82 -9.46 14.11
N ASN A 288 -22.36 -8.82 13.04
CA ASN A 288 -22.92 -8.94 11.69
C ASN A 288 -21.94 -9.59 10.69
N TYR A 289 -20.81 -10.14 11.15
CA TYR A 289 -19.82 -10.79 10.29
C TYR A 289 -18.97 -11.77 11.08
N SER A 290 -19.13 -13.06 10.82
CA SER A 290 -18.46 -14.11 11.58
C SER A 290 -18.11 -15.31 10.71
N VAL A 291 -17.18 -16.13 11.19
CA VAL A 291 -16.79 -17.39 10.53
C VAL A 291 -18.01 -18.30 10.27
N PRO A 292 -18.93 -18.53 11.24
CA PRO A 292 -20.14 -19.31 10.99
C PRO A 292 -21.09 -18.70 9.94
N MET A 293 -21.21 -17.37 9.86
CA MET A 293 -22.12 -16.73 8.89
C MET A 293 -21.72 -17.04 7.45
N ILE A 294 -20.45 -16.83 7.11
CA ILE A 294 -19.94 -17.14 5.77
C ILE A 294 -19.93 -18.64 5.52
N GLY A 295 -19.57 -19.44 6.52
CA GLY A 295 -19.67 -20.90 6.43
C GLY A 295 -21.10 -21.38 6.15
N ASN A 296 -22.11 -20.76 6.74
CA ASN A 296 -23.51 -21.07 6.48
C ASN A 296 -23.96 -20.62 5.08
N MET A 297 -23.45 -19.50 4.57
CA MET A 297 -23.69 -19.10 3.17
C MET A 297 -23.12 -20.13 2.21
N ILE A 298 -21.89 -20.60 2.44
CA ILE A 298 -21.28 -21.68 1.65
C ILE A 298 -22.12 -22.95 1.75
N LYS A 299 -22.56 -23.33 2.96
CA LYS A 299 -23.42 -24.50 3.21
C LYS A 299 -24.78 -24.41 2.51
N ALA A 300 -25.32 -23.22 2.31
CA ALA A 300 -26.59 -23.02 1.62
C ALA A 300 -26.47 -23.14 0.09
N ILE A 301 -25.25 -23.17 -0.46
CA ILE A 301 -25.04 -23.37 -1.89
C ILE A 301 -25.36 -24.83 -2.24
N GLU A 302 -26.27 -24.97 -3.20
CA GLU A 302 -26.58 -26.22 -3.87
C GLU A 302 -25.41 -26.66 -4.76
N VAL A 303 -24.90 -27.84 -4.47
CA VAL A 303 -23.85 -28.52 -5.22
C VAL A 303 -24.56 -29.55 -6.11
N PRO A 304 -24.46 -29.45 -7.44
CA PRO A 304 -25.03 -30.45 -8.35
C PRO A 304 -24.44 -31.83 -8.07
N GLU A 305 -25.18 -32.88 -8.40
CA GLU A 305 -24.65 -34.25 -8.38
C GLU A 305 -23.54 -34.42 -9.43
N GLU A 306 -22.71 -35.46 -9.28
CA GLU A 306 -21.57 -35.71 -10.17
C GLU A 306 -22.01 -35.98 -11.62
N ASP A 307 -23.14 -36.67 -11.80
CA ASP A 307 -23.72 -37.04 -13.10
C ASP A 307 -24.40 -35.87 -13.83
N GLU A 308 -24.61 -34.73 -13.16
CA GLU A 308 -25.16 -33.54 -13.80
C GLU A 308 -24.15 -32.78 -14.67
N GLU A 309 -22.86 -33.14 -14.64
CA GLU A 309 -21.75 -32.51 -15.40
C GLU A 309 -21.68 -30.97 -15.25
N LYS A 310 -22.20 -30.43 -14.13
CA LYS A 310 -22.19 -28.99 -13.84
C LYS A 310 -21.18 -28.68 -12.73
N PRO A 311 -20.11 -27.91 -13.00
CA PRO A 311 -19.24 -27.45 -11.94
C PRO A 311 -19.97 -26.45 -11.03
N ARG A 312 -19.55 -26.37 -9.77
CA ARG A 312 -19.95 -25.35 -8.81
C ARG A 312 -18.71 -24.69 -8.24
N VAL A 313 -18.56 -23.41 -8.55
CA VAL A 313 -17.45 -22.59 -8.04
C VAL A 313 -17.97 -21.57 -7.04
N VAL A 314 -17.20 -21.33 -5.97
CA VAL A 314 -17.45 -20.25 -5.01
C VAL A 314 -16.38 -19.18 -5.15
N ALA A 315 -16.77 -17.95 -5.39
CA ALA A 315 -15.88 -16.80 -5.38
C ALA A 315 -16.05 -16.01 -4.07
N LEU A 316 -15.01 -15.94 -3.24
CA LEU A 316 -14.98 -14.99 -2.10
C LEU A 316 -14.43 -13.66 -2.60
N VAL A 317 -15.25 -12.61 -2.53
CA VAL A 317 -14.99 -11.35 -3.23
C VAL A 317 -14.77 -10.22 -2.24
N CYS A 318 -13.63 -9.55 -2.32
CA CYS A 318 -13.38 -8.36 -1.52
C CYS A 318 -14.39 -7.24 -1.86
N GLU A 319 -15.15 -6.79 -0.85
CA GLU A 319 -16.18 -5.76 -1.02
C GLU A 319 -15.65 -4.38 -1.47
N ASN A 320 -14.37 -4.08 -1.25
CA ASN A 320 -13.86 -2.72 -1.50
C ASN A 320 -13.48 -2.46 -2.97
N ASP A 321 -13.03 -3.48 -3.70
CA ASP A 321 -12.58 -3.34 -5.10
C ASP A 321 -13.26 -4.38 -5.98
N ALA A 322 -12.97 -5.66 -5.75
CA ALA A 322 -13.39 -6.76 -6.61
C ALA A 322 -14.92 -6.83 -6.75
N TYR A 323 -15.67 -6.58 -5.67
CA TYR A 323 -17.13 -6.58 -5.71
C TYR A 323 -17.69 -5.40 -6.52
N ALA A 324 -17.12 -4.21 -6.35
CA ALA A 324 -17.48 -3.05 -7.16
C ALA A 324 -17.15 -3.24 -8.64
N ALA A 325 -16.03 -3.88 -8.96
CA ALA A 325 -15.70 -4.27 -10.33
C ALA A 325 -16.72 -5.27 -10.90
N LEU A 326 -17.19 -6.22 -10.09
CA LEU A 326 -18.24 -7.17 -10.47
C LEU A 326 -19.59 -6.47 -10.72
N ASP A 327 -19.98 -5.52 -9.86
CA ASP A 327 -21.17 -4.68 -10.08
C ASP A 327 -21.07 -3.92 -11.41
N MET A 328 -19.90 -3.34 -11.70
CA MET A 328 -19.64 -2.66 -12.97
C MET A 328 -19.73 -3.59 -14.16
N ALA A 329 -19.20 -4.81 -14.07
CA ALA A 329 -19.35 -5.83 -15.11
C ALA A 329 -20.82 -6.17 -15.36
N GLY A 330 -21.62 -6.30 -14.29
CA GLY A 330 -23.06 -6.51 -14.37
C GLY A 330 -23.82 -5.34 -15.04
N ILE A 331 -23.52 -4.10 -14.65
CA ILE A 331 -24.08 -2.88 -15.25
C ILE A 331 -23.77 -2.81 -16.75
N ARG A 332 -22.55 -3.22 -17.13
CA ARG A 332 -22.09 -3.29 -18.52
C ARG A 332 -22.58 -4.53 -19.28
N ARG A 333 -23.33 -5.41 -18.62
CA ARG A 333 -23.90 -6.65 -19.18
C ARG A 333 -22.83 -7.60 -19.74
N LEU A 334 -21.66 -7.63 -19.09
CA LEU A 334 -20.63 -8.60 -19.43
C LEU A 334 -21.13 -10.00 -19.06
N LYS A 335 -20.86 -10.98 -19.92
CA LYS A 335 -21.24 -12.37 -19.68
C LYS A 335 -20.17 -13.03 -18.83
N ILE A 336 -20.61 -13.85 -17.88
CA ILE A 336 -19.77 -14.65 -16.99
C ILE A 336 -20.41 -16.03 -16.84
N SER A 337 -19.62 -17.03 -16.44
CA SER A 337 -20.13 -18.37 -16.19
C SER A 337 -21.26 -18.39 -15.14
N PRO A 338 -22.40 -19.06 -15.41
CA PRO A 338 -23.52 -19.17 -14.46
C PRO A 338 -23.24 -20.14 -13.31
N TYR A 339 -22.09 -20.83 -13.35
CA TYR A 339 -21.70 -21.84 -12.37
C TYR A 339 -21.02 -21.26 -11.13
N VAL A 340 -20.59 -20.00 -11.20
CA VAL A 340 -19.94 -19.28 -10.10
C VAL A 340 -20.99 -18.72 -9.12
N ARG A 341 -20.71 -18.79 -7.82
CA ARG A 341 -21.48 -18.14 -6.75
C ARG A 341 -20.58 -17.16 -6.01
N PHE A 342 -20.97 -15.91 -5.95
CA PHE A 342 -20.19 -14.85 -5.31
C PHE A 342 -20.64 -14.66 -3.87
N ILE A 343 -19.70 -14.72 -2.93
CA ILE A 343 -19.92 -14.35 -1.54
C ILE A 343 -19.03 -13.14 -1.23
N PRO A 344 -19.61 -11.97 -0.92
CA PRO A 344 -18.83 -10.82 -0.52
C PRO A 344 -18.19 -11.06 0.86
N VAL A 345 -16.94 -10.65 0.99
CA VAL A 345 -16.20 -10.60 2.26
C VAL A 345 -15.66 -9.19 2.47
N ARG A 346 -15.65 -8.73 3.72
CA ARG A 346 -15.21 -7.36 4.06
C ARG A 346 -13.83 -7.02 3.48
N CYS A 347 -12.95 -8.02 3.45
CA CYS A 347 -11.60 -7.97 2.95
C CYS A 347 -11.12 -9.41 2.74
N LEU A 348 -10.28 -9.69 1.74
CA LEU A 348 -9.66 -11.01 1.64
C LEU A 348 -8.81 -11.37 2.87
N GLY A 349 -8.20 -10.39 3.54
CA GLY A 349 -7.46 -10.67 4.78
C GLY A 349 -8.35 -11.19 5.92
N SER A 350 -9.68 -11.06 5.81
CA SER A 350 -10.64 -11.66 6.74
C SER A 350 -11.02 -13.09 6.41
N VAL A 351 -10.57 -13.62 5.25
CA VAL A 351 -10.80 -15.00 4.85
C VAL A 351 -10.13 -15.93 5.86
N ASN A 352 -10.96 -16.74 6.51
CA ASN A 352 -10.51 -17.81 7.37
C ASN A 352 -10.39 -19.09 6.54
N LEU A 353 -9.28 -19.81 6.69
CA LEU A 353 -8.97 -21.00 5.88
C LEU A 353 -10.01 -22.11 6.03
N VAL A 354 -10.78 -22.13 7.13
CA VAL A 354 -11.88 -23.10 7.29
C VAL A 354 -12.92 -22.98 6.18
N TRP A 355 -13.15 -21.79 5.61
CA TRP A 355 -14.13 -21.63 4.53
C TRP A 355 -13.72 -22.36 3.26
N ILE A 356 -12.40 -22.48 3.02
CA ILE A 356 -11.85 -23.21 1.88
C ILE A 356 -12.06 -24.71 2.09
N ALA A 357 -11.67 -25.21 3.26
CA ALA A 357 -11.84 -26.61 3.62
C ALA A 357 -13.32 -27.04 3.69
N ASP A 358 -14.19 -26.23 4.30
CA ASP A 358 -15.63 -26.49 4.41
C ASP A 358 -16.31 -26.47 3.03
N ALA A 359 -15.85 -25.62 2.11
CA ALA A 359 -16.39 -25.59 0.74
C ALA A 359 -15.97 -26.84 -0.05
N LEU A 360 -14.68 -27.17 -0.05
CA LEU A 360 -14.17 -28.34 -0.79
C LEU A 360 -14.73 -29.65 -0.25
N SER A 361 -14.86 -29.79 1.08
CA SER A 361 -15.44 -31.01 1.69
C SER A 361 -16.92 -31.23 1.39
N ARG A 362 -17.62 -30.24 0.83
CA ARG A 362 -19.02 -30.35 0.37
C ARG A 362 -19.16 -30.61 -1.13
N GLY A 363 -18.04 -30.83 -1.83
CA GLY A 363 -18.07 -31.03 -3.29
C GLY A 363 -18.09 -29.75 -4.12
N ILE A 364 -17.76 -28.57 -3.56
CA ILE A 364 -17.51 -27.37 -4.37
C ILE A 364 -16.28 -27.62 -5.25
N ASP A 365 -16.44 -27.50 -6.57
CA ASP A 365 -15.42 -27.88 -7.55
C ASP A 365 -14.21 -26.96 -7.57
N GLY A 366 -14.42 -25.67 -7.26
CA GLY A 366 -13.36 -24.67 -7.22
C GLY A 366 -13.69 -23.45 -6.37
N ILE A 367 -12.65 -22.78 -5.90
CA ILE A 367 -12.73 -21.59 -5.04
C ILE A 367 -11.86 -20.47 -5.63
N LEU A 368 -12.49 -19.35 -5.94
CA LEU A 368 -11.82 -18.15 -6.44
C LEU A 368 -11.76 -17.09 -5.34
N LEU A 369 -10.59 -16.51 -5.10
CA LEU A 369 -10.40 -15.43 -4.14
C LEU A 369 -10.07 -14.16 -4.89
N MET A 370 -11.01 -13.22 -4.94
CA MET A 370 -10.88 -11.98 -5.72
C MET A 370 -10.56 -10.80 -4.80
N GLY A 371 -9.33 -10.30 -4.89
CA GLY A 371 -8.77 -9.31 -3.96
C GLY A 371 -8.29 -8.04 -4.63
N CYS A 372 -8.16 -6.96 -3.86
CA CYS A 372 -7.53 -5.74 -4.34
C CYS A 372 -6.03 -5.99 -4.61
N ARG A 373 -5.42 -5.18 -5.48
CA ARG A 373 -3.98 -5.22 -5.74
C ARG A 373 -3.15 -5.01 -4.47
N TYR A 374 -2.05 -5.73 -4.32
CA TYR A 374 -1.11 -5.58 -3.18
C TYR A 374 0.34 -5.39 -3.65
N GLY A 375 1.26 -5.15 -2.71
CA GLY A 375 2.67 -4.84 -3.01
C GLY A 375 2.93 -3.34 -3.09
N ASP A 376 3.87 -2.93 -3.95
CA ASP A 376 4.36 -1.54 -3.99
C ASP A 376 3.33 -0.53 -4.52
N ASP A 377 2.45 -0.94 -5.44
CA ASP A 377 1.35 -0.15 -6.02
C ASP A 377 -0.01 -0.67 -5.55
N TYR A 378 -0.13 -0.88 -4.23
CA TYR A 378 -1.30 -1.51 -3.66
C TYR A 378 -2.58 -0.66 -3.83
N GLN A 379 -3.69 -1.35 -4.12
CA GLN A 379 -5.04 -0.81 -4.03
C GLN A 379 -5.82 -1.40 -2.84
N CYS A 380 -5.15 -2.21 -2.02
CA CYS A 380 -5.75 -2.76 -0.82
C CYS A 380 -6.19 -1.65 0.16
N HIS A 381 -7.51 -1.48 0.29
CA HIS A 381 -8.14 -0.57 1.24
C HIS A 381 -7.73 -0.81 2.71
N PHE A 382 -7.24 -2.01 3.02
CA PHE A 382 -6.72 -2.36 4.33
C PHE A 382 -5.22 -2.66 4.36
N ILE A 383 -4.47 -2.10 3.40
CA ILE A 383 -3.01 -2.12 3.27
C ILE A 383 -2.46 -3.51 2.93
N LYS A 384 -2.57 -4.47 3.86
CA LYS A 384 -1.99 -5.82 3.73
C LYS A 384 -3.03 -6.93 3.60
N GLY A 385 -4.30 -6.59 3.44
CA GLY A 385 -5.39 -7.57 3.47
C GLY A 385 -5.25 -8.67 2.41
N SER A 386 -5.10 -8.30 1.14
CA SER A 386 -4.93 -9.24 0.03
C SER A 386 -3.59 -9.99 0.12
N GLU A 387 -2.51 -9.29 0.48
CA GLU A 387 -1.18 -9.87 0.70
C GLU A 387 -1.21 -10.98 1.77
N LEU A 388 -1.78 -10.70 2.94
CA LEU A 388 -1.95 -11.67 4.02
C LEU A 388 -2.77 -12.88 3.59
N ALA A 389 -3.83 -12.66 2.80
CA ALA A 389 -4.63 -13.76 2.27
C ALA A 389 -3.77 -14.64 1.36
N ASN A 390 -3.02 -14.05 0.42
CA ASN A 390 -2.12 -14.77 -0.47
C ASN A 390 -1.06 -15.58 0.31
N THR A 391 -0.40 -14.98 1.30
CA THR A 391 0.59 -15.68 2.15
C THR A 391 -0.02 -16.83 2.96
N ARG A 392 -1.27 -16.71 3.41
CA ARG A 392 -1.96 -17.82 4.11
C ARG A 392 -2.34 -18.93 3.14
N LEU A 393 -2.69 -18.61 1.88
CA LEU A 393 -3.08 -19.58 0.86
C LEU A 393 -1.92 -20.44 0.39
N THR A 394 -0.72 -19.86 0.21
CA THR A 394 0.45 -20.64 -0.20
C THR A 394 0.75 -21.80 0.77
N LYS A 395 0.48 -21.59 2.07
CA LYS A 395 0.60 -22.63 3.11
C LYS A 395 -0.52 -23.67 3.07
N VAL A 396 -1.68 -23.32 2.51
CA VAL A 396 -2.83 -24.23 2.37
C VAL A 396 -2.69 -25.14 1.17
N SER A 397 -2.11 -24.68 0.07
CA SER A 397 -1.85 -25.53 -1.11
C SER A 397 -1.14 -26.83 -0.72
N GLU A 398 -0.08 -26.74 0.10
CA GLU A 398 0.63 -27.92 0.62
C GLU A 398 -0.27 -28.87 1.45
N THR A 399 -1.26 -28.33 2.14
CA THR A 399 -2.20 -29.11 2.94
C THR A 399 -3.26 -29.77 2.06
N LEU A 400 -3.75 -29.08 1.03
CA LEU A 400 -4.74 -29.61 0.08
C LEU A 400 -4.16 -30.78 -0.71
N ASP A 401 -2.93 -30.65 -1.20
CA ASP A 401 -2.25 -31.71 -1.95
C ASP A 401 -2.12 -32.98 -1.10
N ARG A 402 -1.86 -32.84 0.22
CA ARG A 402 -1.81 -33.97 1.17
C ARG A 402 -3.15 -34.64 1.41
N LEU A 403 -4.26 -33.94 1.19
CA LEU A 403 -5.63 -34.45 1.33
C LEU A 403 -6.18 -35.03 0.01
N ALA A 404 -5.32 -35.21 -1.00
CA ALA A 404 -5.71 -35.62 -2.36
C ALA A 404 -6.75 -34.68 -3.01
N LEU A 405 -6.67 -33.39 -2.65
CA LEU A 405 -7.38 -32.31 -3.34
C LEU A 405 -6.36 -31.52 -4.13
N GLU A 406 -6.58 -31.38 -5.43
CA GLU A 406 -5.69 -30.61 -6.30
C GLU A 406 -5.67 -29.15 -5.85
N SER A 407 -4.49 -28.62 -5.52
CA SER A 407 -4.33 -27.22 -5.13
C SER A 407 -4.79 -26.23 -6.20
N ASP A 408 -4.83 -26.63 -7.48
CA ASP A 408 -5.36 -25.86 -8.61
C ASP A 408 -6.86 -25.54 -8.48
N ARG A 409 -7.60 -26.22 -7.58
CA ARG A 409 -8.99 -25.89 -7.25
C ARG A 409 -9.15 -24.58 -6.49
N VAL A 410 -8.06 -23.98 -5.98
CA VAL A 410 -8.10 -22.72 -5.25
C VAL A 410 -7.19 -21.70 -5.91
N ARG A 411 -7.78 -20.62 -6.43
CA ARG A 411 -7.04 -19.57 -7.13
C ARG A 411 -7.24 -18.21 -6.48
N PHE A 412 -6.15 -17.48 -6.26
CA PHE A 412 -6.18 -16.07 -5.89
C PHE A 412 -6.00 -15.21 -7.15
N VAL A 413 -6.76 -14.12 -7.26
CA VAL A 413 -6.65 -13.15 -8.37
C VAL A 413 -6.75 -11.72 -7.86
N GLU A 414 -5.93 -10.83 -8.44
CA GLU A 414 -5.99 -9.39 -8.18
C GLU A 414 -6.99 -8.72 -9.13
N VAL A 415 -7.98 -8.03 -8.55
CA VAL A 415 -9.02 -7.28 -9.24
C VAL A 415 -9.13 -5.91 -8.58
N GLY A 416 -8.60 -4.90 -9.25
CA GLY A 416 -8.80 -3.50 -8.87
C GLY A 416 -10.20 -3.02 -9.23
N ILE A 417 -10.66 -1.94 -8.61
CA ILE A 417 -12.02 -1.40 -8.80
C ILE A 417 -12.38 -1.10 -10.27
N ALA A 418 -11.39 -0.79 -11.11
CA ALA A 418 -11.57 -0.48 -12.53
C ALA A 418 -11.37 -1.69 -13.47
N ASP A 419 -11.05 -2.88 -12.95
CA ASP A 419 -10.71 -4.06 -13.75
C ASP A 419 -11.95 -4.85 -14.25
N TYR A 420 -13.13 -4.22 -14.30
CA TYR A 420 -14.40 -4.88 -14.64
C TYR A 420 -14.39 -5.60 -16.00
N GLU A 421 -13.67 -5.07 -16.99
CA GLU A 421 -13.54 -5.67 -18.32
C GLU A 421 -12.77 -7.00 -18.31
N LYS A 422 -11.93 -7.22 -17.28
CA LYS A 422 -11.12 -8.44 -17.14
C LYS A 422 -11.88 -9.59 -16.47
N ILE A 423 -12.99 -9.29 -15.78
CA ILE A 423 -13.73 -10.28 -14.98
C ILE A 423 -14.18 -11.50 -15.80
N PRO A 424 -14.78 -11.36 -17.00
CA PRO A 424 -15.15 -12.52 -17.82
C PRO A 424 -13.97 -13.44 -18.08
N LYS A 425 -12.85 -12.88 -18.54
CA LYS A 425 -11.63 -13.63 -18.83
C LYS A 425 -11.10 -14.37 -17.59
N ILE A 426 -11.04 -13.69 -16.44
CA ILE A 426 -10.59 -14.30 -15.18
C ILE A 426 -11.47 -15.50 -14.79
N ILE A 427 -12.78 -15.37 -14.94
CA ILE A 427 -13.73 -16.43 -14.61
C ILE A 427 -13.59 -17.58 -15.61
N ASP A 428 -13.57 -17.28 -16.91
CA ASP A 428 -13.49 -18.29 -17.97
C ASP A 428 -12.21 -19.11 -17.86
N GLU A 429 -11.05 -18.46 -17.69
CA GLU A 429 -9.76 -19.14 -17.46
C GLU A 429 -9.74 -20.00 -16.18
N PHE A 430 -10.51 -19.63 -15.15
CA PHE A 430 -10.62 -20.46 -13.96
C PHE A 430 -11.57 -21.63 -14.17
N MET A 431 -12.68 -21.43 -14.88
CA MET A 431 -13.61 -22.51 -15.23
C MET A 431 -12.93 -23.56 -16.11
N GLU A 432 -12.12 -23.15 -17.09
CA GLU A 432 -11.30 -24.06 -17.91
C GLU A 432 -10.38 -24.92 -17.03
N THR A 433 -9.71 -24.33 -16.03
CA THR A 433 -8.92 -25.10 -15.05
C THR A 433 -9.76 -26.09 -14.25
N ILE A 434 -10.97 -25.70 -13.82
CA ILE A 434 -11.86 -26.61 -13.09
C ILE A 434 -12.35 -27.76 -13.98
N GLU A 435 -12.58 -27.51 -15.27
CA GLU A 435 -12.92 -28.57 -16.24
C GLU A 435 -11.76 -29.54 -16.45
N GLU A 436 -10.52 -29.05 -16.53
CA GLU A 436 -9.31 -29.89 -16.65
C GLU A 436 -9.05 -30.74 -15.41
N VAL A 437 -9.25 -30.17 -14.21
CA VAL A 437 -9.07 -30.86 -12.93
C VAL A 437 -10.20 -31.89 -12.69
N GLY A 438 -11.39 -31.63 -13.23
CA GLY A 438 -12.55 -32.51 -13.07
C GLY A 438 -13.34 -32.30 -11.77
N PRO A 439 -14.42 -33.07 -11.56
CA PRO A 439 -15.33 -32.88 -10.43
C PRO A 439 -14.61 -33.08 -9.09
N ASN A 440 -15.06 -32.38 -8.05
CA ASN A 440 -14.52 -32.56 -6.71
C ASN A 440 -14.80 -34.00 -6.19
N PRO A 441 -13.79 -34.72 -5.64
CA PRO A 441 -13.98 -36.09 -5.11
C PRO A 441 -15.03 -36.24 -4.01
N TYR A 442 -15.37 -35.15 -3.30
CA TYR A 442 -16.40 -35.12 -2.26
C TYR A 442 -17.79 -34.74 -2.79
N LYS A 443 -17.96 -34.58 -4.10
CA LYS A 443 -19.24 -34.29 -4.72
C LYS A 443 -20.15 -35.52 -4.63
N GLY A 444 -21.40 -35.32 -4.19
CA GLY A 444 -22.38 -36.39 -3.99
C GLY A 444 -22.29 -37.15 -2.64
N TRP A 445 -21.44 -36.73 -1.69
CA TRP A 445 -21.24 -37.39 -0.39
C TRP A 445 -21.54 -36.51 0.82
#